data_AF-A0A6J0W329-F1
#
_entry.id   AF-A0A6J0W329-F1
#
_cell.length_a   1.000
_cell.length_b   1.000
_cell.length_c   1.000
_cell.angle_alpha   90.00
_cell.angle_beta   90.00
_cell.angle_gamma   90.00
#
_symmetry.space_group_name_H-M   'P 1'
#
loop_
_entity.id
_entity.type
_entity.pdbx_description
1 polymer ?
#
loop_
_entity_poly.entity_id
_entity_poly.type
_entity_poly.pdbx_seq_one_letter_code
_entity_poly.pdbx_strand_id
1 'polypeptide(L)'
;MKNPISNKKRKKEAQAAFSKTLEKEAKGGEPDIAVPKFKQRKWESDRAYVRRMEQEAQHVLFLSKNQANRQPEVQVAPKKEKSERKKAFQKRRLDKARQRREEKAAERLEQELLQDTVKFGEVALQPPELTAKPRMSVSRDQPGKKSLMLKKLLSPGGMSQPLTTSLARQRIVAEERERAVNAYRALKRLQQRRQGTQSPQPPHLPPGKKPETQL
;
A
#
# COMPACT_ATOMS: atom_id res chain seq x y z
N MET A 1 -40.08 19.98 39.24
CA MET A 1 -40.01 18.92 38.20
C MET A 1 -39.71 19.59 36.86
N LYS A 2 -38.65 19.19 36.14
CA LYS A 2 -38.25 19.82 34.87
C LYS A 2 -38.89 19.06 33.72
N ASN A 3 -39.77 19.72 32.96
CA ASN A 3 -40.47 19.09 31.83
C ASN A 3 -39.47 18.76 30.70
N PRO A 4 -39.47 17.52 30.15
CA PRO A 4 -38.60 17.17 29.05
C PRO A 4 -39.06 17.90 27.78
N ILE A 5 -38.18 18.76 27.25
CA ILE A 5 -38.39 19.48 26.00
C ILE A 5 -38.61 18.45 24.88
N SER A 6 -39.68 18.61 24.09
CA SER A 6 -40.01 17.66 23.03
C SER A 6 -38.88 17.56 21.99
N ASN A 7 -38.62 16.37 21.47
CA ASN A 7 -37.52 16.09 20.53
C ASN A 7 -37.51 17.04 19.31
N LYS A 8 -38.69 17.52 18.88
CA LYS A 8 -38.84 18.49 17.80
C LYS A 8 -38.25 19.87 18.13
N LYS A 9 -38.42 20.34 19.36
CA LYS A 9 -37.82 21.60 19.84
C LYS A 9 -36.29 21.46 19.95
N ARG A 10 -35.81 20.34 20.50
CA ARG A 10 -34.37 20.04 20.63
C ARG A 10 -33.65 20.02 19.28
N LYS A 11 -34.26 19.43 18.25
CA LYS A 11 -33.71 19.42 16.88
C LYS A 11 -33.63 20.82 16.26
N LYS A 12 -34.64 21.66 16.49
CA LYS A 12 -34.71 23.03 15.97
C LYS A 12 -33.67 23.94 16.64
N GLU A 13 -33.49 23.81 17.96
CA GLU A 13 -32.44 24.52 18.70
C GLU A 13 -31.04 24.07 18.30
N ALA A 14 -30.82 22.76 18.10
CA ALA A 14 -29.54 22.25 17.61
C ALA A 14 -29.19 22.79 16.22
N GLN A 15 -30.16 22.85 15.30
CA GLN A 15 -29.97 23.45 13.98
C GLN A 15 -29.65 24.95 14.05
N ALA A 16 -30.36 25.70 14.91
CA ALA A 16 -30.11 27.13 15.09
C ALA A 16 -28.77 27.41 15.79
N ALA A 17 -28.32 26.55 16.69
CA ALA A 17 -27.00 26.63 17.29
C ALA A 17 -25.91 26.35 16.25
N PHE A 18 -26.11 25.33 15.41
CA PHE A 18 -25.20 24.98 14.33
C PHE A 18 -25.10 26.07 13.25
N SER A 19 -26.21 26.70 12.88
CA SER A 19 -26.17 27.83 11.93
C SER A 19 -25.46 29.04 12.55
N LYS A 20 -25.68 29.33 13.84
CA LYS A 20 -24.97 30.41 14.55
C LYS A 20 -23.47 30.15 14.69
N THR A 21 -23.04 28.90 14.89
CA THR A 21 -21.60 28.57 14.93
C THR A 21 -20.98 28.68 13.54
N LEU A 22 -21.67 28.17 12.50
CA LEU A 22 -21.23 28.33 11.11
C LEU A 22 -21.12 29.80 10.69
N GLU A 23 -22.08 30.64 11.07
CA GLU A 23 -22.04 32.08 10.76
C GLU A 23 -20.90 32.80 11.49
N LYS A 24 -20.56 32.40 12.72
CA LYS A 24 -19.42 32.95 13.45
C LYS A 24 -18.09 32.53 12.83
N GLU A 25 -17.99 31.27 12.38
CA GLU A 25 -16.81 30.76 11.69
C GLU A 25 -16.66 31.36 10.28
N ALA A 26 -17.77 31.54 9.56
CA ALA A 26 -17.81 32.11 8.21
C ALA A 26 -17.57 33.62 8.16
N LYS A 27 -17.87 34.35 9.25
CA LYS A 27 -17.61 35.80 9.34
C LYS A 27 -16.12 36.15 9.51
N GLY A 28 -15.24 35.16 9.67
CA GLY A 28 -13.80 35.40 9.78
C GLY A 28 -13.41 36.27 10.98
N GLY A 29 -12.11 36.57 11.10
CA GLY A 29 -11.58 37.50 12.10
C GLY A 29 -11.80 38.95 11.70
N GLU A 30 -12.39 39.73 12.62
CA GLU A 30 -12.83 41.13 12.53
C GLU A 30 -13.68 41.47 11.29
N PRO A 31 -14.87 42.09 11.44
CA PRO A 31 -15.64 42.54 10.29
C PRO A 31 -14.87 43.57 9.46
N ASP A 32 -15.11 43.60 8.15
CA ASP A 32 -14.57 44.66 7.28
C ASP A 32 -15.08 46.04 7.71
N ILE A 33 -14.21 47.05 7.59
CA ILE A 33 -14.60 48.44 7.90
C ILE A 33 -15.67 48.85 6.90
N ALA A 34 -16.84 49.24 7.42
CA ALA A 34 -17.91 49.76 6.59
C ALA A 34 -17.46 51.08 5.93
N VAL A 35 -17.49 51.13 4.59
CA VAL A 35 -17.15 52.33 3.82
C VAL A 35 -18.35 53.28 3.79
N PRO A 36 -18.25 54.49 4.37
CA PRO A 36 -19.33 55.47 4.34
C PRO A 36 -19.64 55.94 2.92
N LYS A 37 -20.93 56.20 2.64
CA LYS A 37 -21.39 56.74 1.35
C LYS A 37 -21.65 58.24 1.50
N PHE A 38 -20.78 59.06 0.95
CA PHE A 38 -20.87 60.51 1.07
C PHE A 38 -21.86 61.12 0.08
N LYS A 39 -23.15 61.16 0.46
CA LYS A 39 -24.18 61.94 -0.22
C LYS A 39 -24.71 63.03 0.70
N GLN A 40 -24.87 64.25 0.19
CA GLN A 40 -25.50 65.35 0.92
C GLN A 40 -26.97 65.01 1.20
N ARG A 41 -27.42 65.26 2.42
CA ARG A 41 -28.82 65.00 2.79
C ARG A 41 -29.71 66.17 2.35
N LYS A 42 -31.01 65.92 2.16
CA LYS A 42 -31.98 66.91 1.65
C LYS A 42 -32.03 68.23 2.44
N TRP A 43 -31.67 68.22 3.72
CA TRP A 43 -31.73 69.38 4.62
C TRP A 43 -30.37 69.70 5.25
N GLU A 44 -29.29 69.18 4.66
CA GLU A 44 -27.92 69.41 5.14
C GLU A 44 -27.30 70.56 4.36
N SER A 45 -26.83 71.59 5.08
CA SER A 45 -26.05 72.66 4.45
C SER A 45 -24.69 72.14 4.00
N ASP A 46 -24.09 72.77 2.99
CA ASP A 46 -22.81 72.35 2.43
C ASP A 46 -21.72 72.25 3.49
N ARG A 47 -21.69 73.21 4.43
CA ARG A 47 -20.72 73.22 5.53
C ARG A 47 -20.94 72.07 6.52
N ALA A 48 -22.19 71.68 6.77
CA ALA A 48 -22.50 70.54 7.62
C ALA A 48 -22.11 69.21 6.93
N TYR A 49 -22.32 69.11 5.62
CA TYR A 49 -21.91 67.97 4.81
C TYR A 49 -20.39 67.77 4.84
N VAL A 50 -19.60 68.83 4.64
CA VAL A 50 -18.14 68.77 4.67
C VAL A 50 -17.64 68.33 6.06
N ARG A 51 -18.22 68.86 7.14
CA ARG A 51 -17.87 68.43 8.51
C ARG A 51 -18.17 66.95 8.76
N ARG A 52 -19.32 66.45 8.28
CA ARG A 52 -19.68 65.04 8.41
C ARG A 52 -18.73 64.14 7.62
N MET A 53 -18.38 64.55 6.40
CA MET A 53 -17.36 63.85 5.60
C MET A 53 -16.05 63.73 6.37
N GLU A 54 -15.57 64.83 6.95
CA GLU A 54 -14.31 64.88 7.68
C GLU A 54 -14.31 63.95 8.90
N GLN A 55 -15.39 63.97 9.69
CA GLN A 55 -15.53 63.10 10.86
C GLN A 55 -15.59 61.61 10.48
N GLU A 56 -16.39 61.25 9.47
CA GLU A 56 -16.51 59.87 9.00
C GLU A 56 -15.17 59.37 8.42
N ALA A 57 -14.44 60.22 7.69
CA ALA A 57 -13.11 59.90 7.17
C ALA A 57 -12.08 59.69 8.29
N GLN A 58 -12.05 60.58 9.30
CA GLN A 58 -11.19 60.42 10.49
C GLN A 58 -11.50 59.11 11.24
N HIS A 59 -12.78 58.78 11.38
CA HIS A 59 -13.22 57.55 12.03
C HIS A 59 -12.78 56.30 11.27
N VAL A 60 -12.96 56.25 9.94
CA VAL A 60 -12.50 55.13 9.10
C VAL A 60 -10.98 55.00 9.16
N LEU A 61 -10.26 56.12 9.12
CA LEU A 61 -8.79 56.13 9.24
C LEU A 61 -8.34 55.57 10.60
N PHE A 62 -9.03 55.93 11.68
CA PHE A 62 -8.76 55.39 13.01
C PHE A 62 -8.99 53.87 13.05
N LEU A 63 -10.11 53.38 12.55
CA LEU A 63 -10.38 51.94 12.47
C LEU A 63 -9.32 51.22 11.63
N SER A 64 -8.93 51.78 10.49
CA SER A 64 -7.93 51.17 9.60
C SER A 64 -6.55 51.07 10.25
N LYS A 65 -6.14 52.07 11.04
CA LYS A 65 -4.86 52.04 11.77
C LYS A 65 -4.82 50.97 12.87
N ASN A 66 -5.98 50.65 13.44
CA ASN A 66 -6.10 49.66 14.51
C ASN A 66 -6.36 48.24 13.99
N GLN A 67 -6.66 48.06 12.69
CA GLN A 67 -6.80 46.74 12.10
C GLN A 67 -5.44 46.09 11.90
N ALA A 68 -5.34 44.81 12.24
CA ALA A 68 -4.18 44.01 11.89
C ALA A 68 -4.01 44.00 10.36
N ASN A 69 -2.77 44.09 9.88
CA ASN A 69 -2.45 44.03 8.45
C ASN A 69 -3.03 42.74 7.84
N ARG A 70 -4.15 42.86 7.14
CA ARG A 70 -4.75 41.75 6.41
C ARG A 70 -3.87 41.47 5.20
N GLN A 71 -3.34 40.25 5.12
CA GLN A 71 -2.66 39.74 3.93
C GLN A 71 -3.60 38.75 3.23
N PRO A 72 -4.58 39.25 2.44
CA PRO A 72 -5.51 38.37 1.74
C PRO A 72 -4.82 37.47 0.71
N GLU A 73 -3.66 37.89 0.18
CA GLU A 73 -2.81 37.10 -0.73
C GLU A 73 -2.01 36.02 -0.01
N VAL A 74 -1.74 36.18 1.30
CA VAL A 74 -1.10 35.17 2.15
C VAL A 74 -2.14 34.28 2.82
N GLN A 75 -3.33 34.17 2.21
CA GLN A 75 -4.14 32.95 2.30
C GLN A 75 -3.38 31.81 1.60
N VAL A 76 -2.26 31.41 2.21
CA VAL A 76 -1.74 30.06 2.12
C VAL A 76 -2.91 29.20 2.53
N ALA A 77 -3.55 28.57 1.53
CA ALA A 77 -4.60 27.59 1.73
C ALA A 77 -4.25 26.78 2.99
N PRO A 78 -5.16 26.66 3.98
CA PRO A 78 -4.83 26.11 5.28
C PRO A 78 -4.10 24.81 5.02
N LYS A 79 -2.77 24.83 5.24
CA LYS A 79 -1.92 23.69 4.92
C LYS A 79 -2.43 22.63 5.85
N LYS A 80 -3.27 21.71 5.33
CA LYS A 80 -3.87 20.64 6.11
C LYS A 80 -2.72 19.99 6.85
N GLU A 81 -2.64 20.29 8.14
CA GLU A 81 -1.49 19.91 8.91
C GLU A 81 -1.50 18.40 8.94
N LYS A 82 -0.53 17.80 8.25
CA LYS A 82 -0.41 16.36 8.21
C LYS A 82 -0.26 15.92 9.67
N SER A 83 -0.94 14.84 10.06
CA SER A 83 -0.77 14.28 11.41
C SER A 83 0.71 14.09 11.72
N GLU A 84 1.08 14.23 13.00
CA GLU A 84 2.47 14.13 13.44
C GLU A 84 3.16 12.86 12.94
N ARG A 85 2.43 11.73 12.94
CA ARG A 85 2.86 10.45 12.38
C ARG A 85 3.26 10.55 10.90
N LYS A 86 2.51 11.30 10.08
CA LYS A 86 2.78 11.48 8.65
C LYS A 86 3.94 12.47 8.42
N LYS A 87 4.16 13.43 9.31
CA LYS A 87 5.36 14.29 9.32
C LYS A 87 6.61 13.46 9.66
N ALA A 88 6.56 12.65 10.72
CA ALA A 88 7.66 11.77 11.14
C ALA A 88 8.02 10.73 10.07
N PHE A 89 7.03 10.11 9.42
CA PHE A 89 7.28 9.15 8.34
C PHE A 89 8.00 9.79 7.14
N GLN A 90 7.60 11.02 6.76
CA GLN A 90 8.28 11.76 5.69
C GLN A 90 9.72 12.11 6.07
N LYS A 91 9.96 12.60 7.29
CA LYS A 91 11.31 12.88 7.80
C LYS A 91 12.20 11.63 7.76
N ARG A 92 11.74 10.52 8.35
CA ARG A 92 12.46 9.24 8.35
C ARG A 92 12.82 8.75 6.94
N ARG A 93 11.93 8.94 5.97
CA ARG A 93 12.18 8.57 4.57
C ARG A 93 13.28 9.43 3.95
N LEU A 94 13.28 10.73 4.22
CA LEU A 94 14.31 11.65 3.74
C LEU A 94 15.66 11.35 4.40
N ASP A 95 15.68 11.11 5.71
CA ASP A 95 16.90 10.82 6.47
C ASP A 95 17.55 9.52 5.97
N LYS A 96 16.76 8.47 5.72
CA LYS A 96 17.25 7.22 5.12
C LYS A 96 17.85 7.44 3.72
N ALA A 97 17.32 8.38 2.94
CA ALA A 97 17.87 8.69 1.62
C ALA A 97 19.20 9.46 1.72
N ARG A 98 19.36 10.32 2.73
CA ARG A 98 20.62 11.02 3.01
C ARG A 98 21.70 10.05 3.49
N GLN A 99 21.39 9.21 4.47
CA GLN A 99 22.30 8.18 4.96
C GLN A 99 22.81 7.29 3.82
N ARG A 100 21.92 6.81 2.94
CA ARG A 100 22.32 6.02 1.77
C ARG A 100 23.21 6.77 0.76
N ARG A 101 23.11 8.10 0.70
CA ARG A 101 24.00 8.90 -0.17
C ARG A 101 25.37 9.04 0.49
N GLU A 102 25.41 9.27 1.79
CA GLU A 102 26.64 9.38 2.58
C GLU A 102 27.40 8.04 2.58
N GLU A 103 26.72 6.92 2.84
CA GLU A 103 27.29 5.57 2.76
C GLU A 103 27.90 5.28 1.38
N LYS A 104 27.20 5.63 0.29
CA LYS A 104 27.72 5.46 -1.07
C LYS A 104 28.88 6.39 -1.39
N ALA A 105 28.89 7.59 -0.83
CA ALA A 105 30.01 8.51 -1.00
C ALA A 105 31.24 7.97 -0.27
N ALA A 106 31.07 7.46 0.95
CA ALA A 106 32.13 6.79 1.70
C ALA A 106 32.65 5.55 0.97
N GLU A 107 31.77 4.69 0.47
CA GLU A 107 32.15 3.48 -0.30
C GLU A 107 32.95 3.84 -1.57
N ARG A 108 32.61 4.94 -2.26
CA ARG A 108 33.39 5.41 -3.42
C ARG A 108 34.78 5.90 -3.01
N LEU A 109 34.87 6.67 -1.93
CA LEU A 109 36.16 7.15 -1.41
C LEU A 109 37.04 5.97 -0.96
N GLU A 110 36.47 4.97 -0.29
CA GLU A 110 37.18 3.74 0.06
C GLU A 110 37.68 3.02 -1.20
N GLN A 111 36.84 2.86 -2.22
CA GLN A 111 37.24 2.24 -3.48
C GLN A 111 38.38 3.00 -4.18
N GLU A 112 38.41 4.32 -4.09
CA GLU A 112 39.50 5.14 -4.64
C GLU A 112 40.80 4.96 -3.83
N LEU A 113 40.71 4.87 -2.50
CA LEU A 113 41.87 4.66 -1.62
C LEU A 113 42.46 3.24 -1.71
N LEU A 114 41.61 2.24 -1.96
CA LEU A 114 41.99 0.82 -2.06
C LEU A 114 42.30 0.37 -3.51
N GLN A 115 42.26 1.29 -4.49
CA GLN A 115 42.61 0.99 -5.87
C GLN A 115 44.13 1.08 -6.08
N ASP A 116 44.79 -0.08 -6.11
CA ASP A 116 46.18 -0.19 -6.52
C ASP A 116 46.28 -0.05 -8.05
N THR A 117 46.79 1.08 -8.52
CA THR A 117 47.02 1.32 -9.94
C THR A 117 48.39 0.78 -10.38
N VAL A 118 48.40 -0.48 -10.83
CA VAL A 118 49.61 -1.11 -11.39
C VAL A 118 49.71 -0.80 -12.89
N LYS A 119 50.92 -0.43 -13.37
CA LYS A 119 51.14 -0.16 -14.81
C LYS A 119 51.27 -1.47 -15.58
N PHE A 120 50.82 -1.46 -16.84
CA PHE A 120 50.94 -2.63 -17.72
C PHE A 120 52.42 -2.97 -17.95
N GLY A 121 52.85 -4.18 -17.55
CA GLY A 121 54.23 -4.65 -17.63
C GLY A 121 54.92 -4.86 -16.28
N GLU A 122 54.35 -4.35 -15.18
CA GLU A 122 54.80 -4.67 -13.82
C GLU A 122 54.13 -5.98 -13.37
N VAL A 123 54.95 -6.95 -12.92
CA VAL A 123 54.45 -8.22 -12.37
C VAL A 123 54.02 -7.96 -10.94
N ALA A 124 52.74 -8.15 -10.63
CA ALA A 124 52.24 -8.07 -9.25
C ALA A 124 53.08 -8.99 -8.36
N LEU A 125 53.68 -8.42 -7.31
CA LEU A 125 54.60 -9.14 -6.41
C LEU A 125 53.95 -10.37 -5.75
N GLN A 126 52.62 -10.32 -5.56
CA GLN A 126 51.83 -11.43 -5.06
C GLN A 126 50.52 -11.51 -5.84
N PRO A 127 50.19 -12.67 -6.46
CA PRO A 127 48.90 -12.86 -7.09
C PRO A 127 47.78 -12.75 -6.04
N PRO A 128 46.60 -12.21 -6.39
CA PRO A 128 45.51 -12.09 -5.45
C PRO A 128 45.05 -13.47 -4.96
N GLU A 129 45.16 -13.68 -3.65
CA GLU A 129 44.66 -14.89 -3.02
C GLU A 129 43.15 -14.79 -2.85
N LEU A 130 42.41 -15.52 -3.69
CA LEU A 130 40.96 -15.60 -3.63
C LEU A 130 40.51 -16.45 -2.44
N THR A 131 40.60 -15.88 -1.24
CA THR A 131 40.11 -16.49 0.01
C THR A 131 38.58 -16.38 0.16
N ALA A 132 37.96 -15.46 -0.58
CA ALA A 132 36.52 -15.22 -0.54
C ALA A 132 35.74 -16.25 -1.36
N LYS A 133 34.75 -16.90 -0.72
CA LYS A 133 33.80 -17.78 -1.42
C LYS A 133 33.02 -16.97 -2.48
N PRO A 134 32.84 -17.48 -3.71
CA PRO A 134 32.05 -16.80 -4.74
C PRO A 134 30.67 -16.43 -4.21
N ARG A 135 30.18 -15.23 -4.49
CA ARG A 135 28.88 -14.73 -4.01
C ARG A 135 27.69 -15.66 -4.36
N MET A 136 27.82 -16.48 -5.41
CA MET A 136 26.82 -17.45 -5.85
C MET A 136 27.15 -18.91 -5.48
N SER A 137 28.26 -19.17 -4.77
CA SER A 137 28.53 -20.50 -4.25
C SER A 137 27.67 -20.72 -3.00
N VAL A 138 26.42 -21.13 -3.22
CA VAL A 138 25.73 -21.90 -2.19
C VAL A 138 26.58 -23.14 -1.94
N SER A 139 27.14 -23.25 -0.74
CA SER A 139 27.88 -24.41 -0.23
C SER A 139 26.95 -25.62 -0.24
N ARG A 140 26.75 -26.20 -1.42
CA ARG A 140 26.20 -27.54 -1.55
C ARG A 140 27.40 -28.41 -1.79
N ASP A 141 27.87 -28.99 -0.70
CA ASP A 141 28.87 -30.03 -0.69
C ASP A 141 28.48 -31.07 -1.74
N GLN A 142 29.27 -31.14 -2.80
CA GLN A 142 29.14 -31.96 -4.00
C GLN A 142 28.32 -31.36 -5.17
N PRO A 143 28.96 -31.13 -6.34
CA PRO A 143 28.23 -30.93 -7.58
C PRO A 143 27.29 -32.12 -7.84
N GLY A 144 26.03 -31.86 -8.21
CA GLY A 144 25.04 -32.90 -8.51
C GLY A 144 23.96 -33.15 -7.44
N LYS A 145 24.08 -32.63 -6.21
CA LYS A 145 23.03 -32.79 -5.16
C LYS A 145 21.84 -31.82 -5.27
N LYS A 146 21.78 -30.98 -6.32
CA LYS A 146 20.63 -30.10 -6.54
C LYS A 146 19.47 -30.94 -7.07
N SER A 147 18.34 -30.95 -6.39
CA SER A 147 17.12 -31.58 -6.91
C SER A 147 16.75 -30.90 -8.23
N LEU A 148 16.82 -31.68 -9.33
CA LEU A 148 16.47 -31.21 -10.66
C LEU A 148 15.06 -30.63 -10.64
N MET A 149 14.84 -29.53 -11.36
CA MET A 149 13.52 -28.88 -11.45
C MET A 149 12.43 -29.87 -11.87
N LEU A 150 12.77 -30.78 -12.79
CA LEU A 150 11.89 -31.85 -13.26
C LEU A 150 11.42 -32.77 -12.12
N LYS A 151 12.29 -33.07 -11.14
CA LYS A 151 11.89 -33.87 -9.97
C LYS A 151 10.80 -33.18 -9.17
N LYS A 152 10.76 -31.84 -9.11
CA LYS A 152 9.68 -31.11 -8.40
C LYS A 152 8.32 -31.23 -9.08
N LEU A 153 8.32 -31.32 -10.42
CA LEU A 153 7.09 -31.43 -11.21
C LEU A 153 6.55 -32.86 -11.25
N LEU A 154 7.46 -33.85 -11.25
CA LEU A 154 7.11 -35.26 -11.38
C LEU A 154 7.01 -35.99 -10.04
N SER A 155 7.57 -35.45 -8.95
CA SER A 155 7.49 -36.09 -7.63
C SER A 155 6.10 -35.88 -7.03
N PRO A 156 5.37 -36.96 -6.68
CA PRO A 156 4.01 -36.88 -6.11
C PRO A 156 3.89 -36.10 -4.80
N GLY A 157 5.00 -35.74 -4.16
CA GLY A 157 5.06 -34.97 -2.92
C GLY A 157 5.58 -33.52 -3.07
N GLY A 158 5.83 -33.04 -4.29
CA GLY A 158 6.42 -31.71 -4.55
C GLY A 158 5.41 -30.56 -4.70
N MET A 159 4.11 -30.88 -4.77
CA MET A 159 3.05 -29.88 -4.71
C MET A 159 2.80 -29.61 -3.22
N SER A 160 3.24 -28.44 -2.76
CA SER A 160 2.64 -27.80 -1.58
C SER A 160 1.14 -28.02 -1.65
N GLN A 161 0.59 -28.61 -0.57
CA GLN A 161 -0.83 -28.76 -0.23
C GLN A 161 -1.82 -28.35 -1.33
N PRO A 162 -2.74 -29.24 -1.78
CA PRO A 162 -3.75 -28.84 -2.75
C PRO A 162 -4.42 -27.57 -2.25
N LEU A 163 -4.24 -26.47 -3.02
CA LEU A 163 -4.82 -25.16 -2.75
C LEU A 163 -6.26 -25.41 -2.34
N THR A 164 -6.62 -25.09 -1.09
CA THR A 164 -7.86 -25.55 -0.44
C THR A 164 -9.05 -25.38 -1.38
N THR A 165 -9.36 -26.46 -2.10
CA THR A 165 -10.39 -26.42 -3.14
C THR A 165 -11.71 -26.21 -2.41
N SER A 166 -12.49 -25.21 -2.81
CA SER A 166 -13.76 -24.92 -2.13
C SER A 166 -14.60 -26.20 -1.99
N LEU A 167 -15.34 -26.34 -0.87
CA LEU A 167 -16.17 -27.53 -0.62
C LEU A 167 -17.11 -27.84 -1.80
N ALA A 168 -17.58 -26.80 -2.51
CA ALA A 168 -18.36 -26.96 -3.73
C ALA A 168 -17.60 -27.68 -4.85
N ARG A 169 -16.33 -27.33 -5.08
CA ARG A 169 -15.49 -28.01 -6.08
C ARG A 169 -15.19 -29.45 -5.69
N GLN A 170 -14.96 -29.73 -4.41
CA GLN A 170 -14.77 -31.11 -3.95
C GLN A 170 -16.01 -31.98 -4.19
N ARG A 171 -17.21 -31.43 -3.96
CA ARG A 171 -18.48 -32.12 -4.25
C ARG A 171 -18.62 -32.46 -5.73
N ILE A 172 -18.33 -31.50 -6.62
CA ILE A 172 -18.38 -31.71 -8.07
C ILE A 172 -17.44 -32.83 -8.49
N VAL A 173 -16.17 -32.78 -8.04
CA VAL A 173 -15.16 -33.80 -8.40
C VAL A 173 -15.53 -35.18 -7.84
N ALA A 174 -16.07 -35.25 -6.62
CA ALA A 174 -16.52 -36.51 -6.02
C ALA A 174 -17.70 -37.11 -6.80
N GLU A 175 -18.67 -36.28 -7.20
CA GLU A 175 -19.82 -36.71 -7.98
C GLU A 175 -19.40 -37.19 -9.39
N GLU A 176 -18.49 -36.48 -10.05
CA GLU A 176 -17.92 -36.91 -11.34
C GLU A 176 -17.21 -38.26 -11.21
N ARG A 177 -16.46 -38.46 -10.12
CA ARG A 177 -15.80 -39.74 -9.83
C ARG A 177 -16.82 -40.86 -9.65
N GLU A 178 -17.90 -40.64 -8.90
CA GLU A 178 -18.95 -41.65 -8.72
C GLU A 178 -19.65 -41.98 -10.05
N ARG A 179 -19.96 -40.97 -10.87
CA ARG A 179 -20.51 -41.20 -12.22
C ARG A 179 -19.57 -42.05 -13.09
N ALA A 180 -18.27 -41.73 -13.10
CA ALA A 180 -17.28 -42.48 -13.88
C ALA A 180 -17.15 -43.93 -13.41
N VAL A 181 -17.12 -44.16 -12.10
CA VAL A 181 -17.05 -45.51 -11.51
C VAL A 181 -18.31 -46.31 -11.83
N ASN A 182 -19.50 -45.69 -11.72
CA ASN A 182 -20.76 -46.34 -12.04
C ASN A 182 -20.86 -46.68 -13.53
N ALA A 183 -20.46 -45.77 -14.42
CA ALA A 183 -20.39 -46.02 -15.85
C ALA A 183 -19.43 -47.18 -16.16
N TYR A 184 -18.23 -47.17 -15.58
CA TYR A 184 -17.27 -48.26 -15.73
C TYR A 184 -17.82 -49.60 -15.23
N ARG A 185 -18.48 -49.62 -14.06
CA ARG A 185 -19.14 -50.84 -13.54
C ARG A 185 -20.25 -51.33 -14.47
N ALA A 186 -21.05 -50.43 -15.05
CA ALA A 186 -22.09 -50.79 -16.00
C ALA A 186 -21.50 -51.41 -17.27
N LEU A 187 -20.46 -50.78 -17.84
CA LEU A 187 -19.72 -51.32 -18.98
C LEU A 187 -19.09 -52.67 -18.67
N LYS A 188 -18.49 -52.83 -17.48
CA LYS A 188 -17.89 -54.09 -17.04
C LYS A 188 -18.94 -55.20 -16.87
N ARG A 189 -20.13 -54.88 -16.35
CA ARG A 189 -21.26 -55.83 -16.29
C ARG A 189 -21.76 -56.23 -17.67
N LEU A 190 -21.85 -55.28 -18.61
CA LEU A 190 -22.21 -55.56 -19.99
C LEU A 190 -21.16 -56.44 -20.68
N GLN A 191 -19.87 -56.15 -20.47
CA GLN A 191 -18.76 -56.96 -20.96
C GLN A 191 -18.80 -58.37 -20.37
N GLN A 192 -19.04 -58.52 -19.08
CA GLN A 192 -19.20 -59.84 -18.44
C GLN A 192 -20.42 -60.59 -18.98
N ARG A 193 -21.54 -59.93 -19.28
CA ARG A 193 -22.69 -60.58 -19.94
C ARG A 193 -22.35 -61.03 -21.37
N ARG A 194 -21.55 -60.24 -22.09
CA ARG A 194 -21.04 -60.58 -23.44
C ARG A 194 -19.99 -61.70 -23.41
N GLN A 195 -19.15 -61.75 -22.38
CA GLN A 195 -18.11 -62.77 -22.21
C GLN A 195 -18.61 -64.03 -21.48
N GLY A 196 -19.70 -63.94 -20.72
CA GLY A 196 -20.41 -65.10 -20.15
C GLY A 196 -21.12 -65.96 -21.20
N THR A 197 -21.10 -65.55 -22.47
CA THR A 197 -21.51 -66.36 -23.63
C THR A 197 -20.35 -67.10 -24.30
N GLN A 198 -19.11 -66.95 -23.80
CA GLN A 198 -17.94 -67.72 -24.27
C GLN A 198 -16.95 -67.96 -23.11
N SER A 199 -17.06 -69.11 -22.45
CA SER A 199 -15.87 -69.83 -21.97
C SER A 199 -15.27 -70.61 -23.16
N PRO A 200 -13.98 -71.02 -23.19
CA PRO A 200 -13.18 -71.38 -22.01
C PRO A 200 -11.63 -71.14 -22.04
N GLN A 201 -11.04 -71.34 -20.85
CA GLN A 201 -9.70 -71.87 -20.49
C GLN A 201 -8.41 -71.00 -20.58
N PRO A 202 -7.55 -71.04 -19.52
CA PRO A 202 -6.23 -70.38 -19.46
C PRO A 202 -5.04 -71.37 -19.61
N PRO A 203 -3.81 -70.88 -19.84
CA PRO A 203 -2.62 -71.47 -19.17
C PRO A 203 -1.63 -70.40 -18.64
N HIS A 204 -1.27 -70.41 -17.35
CA HIS A 204 -0.06 -71.02 -16.72
C HIS A 204 1.30 -70.36 -17.06
N LEU A 205 2.01 -69.80 -16.05
CA LEU A 205 3.40 -70.13 -15.60
C LEU A 205 4.15 -68.96 -14.87
N PRO A 206 5.16 -69.24 -14.00
CA PRO A 206 5.51 -68.48 -12.77
C PRO A 206 6.80 -67.59 -12.85
N PRO A 207 7.13 -66.81 -11.79
CA PRO A 207 8.17 -65.77 -11.82
C PRO A 207 9.61 -66.28 -11.59
N GLY A 208 10.55 -65.64 -12.30
CA GLY A 208 11.99 -65.93 -12.33
C GLY A 208 12.78 -65.50 -11.08
N LYS A 209 13.81 -66.29 -10.79
CA LYS A 209 14.78 -66.20 -9.70
C LYS A 209 15.80 -65.06 -9.91
N LYS A 210 16.27 -64.44 -8.82
CA LYS A 210 17.47 -63.58 -8.80
C LYS A 210 18.71 -64.43 -8.51
N PRO A 211 19.89 -64.16 -9.10
CA PRO A 211 21.14 -64.75 -8.65
C PRO A 211 21.74 -63.95 -7.48
N GLU A 212 22.03 -64.65 -6.39
CA GLU A 212 22.96 -64.22 -5.34
C GLU A 212 24.40 -64.28 -5.88
N THR A 213 25.20 -63.28 -5.55
CA THR A 213 26.65 -63.26 -5.79
C THR A 213 27.31 -63.45 -4.43
N GLN A 214 28.05 -64.55 -4.27
CA GLN A 214 28.84 -64.84 -3.09
C GLN A 214 30.12 -64.00 -3.08
N LEU A 215 30.59 -63.70 -1.86
CA LEU A 215 31.87 -63.07 -1.53
C LEU A 215 33.07 -63.98 -1.88
#